data_AF-A0A943C963-F1
#
_entry.id   AF-A0A943C963-F1
#
_cell.length_a   1.000
_cell.length_b   1.000
_cell.length_c   1.000
_cell.angle_alpha   90.00
_cell.angle_beta   90.00
_cell.angle_gamma   90.00
#
_symmetry.space_group_name_H-M   'P 1'
#
loop_
_entity.id
_entity.type
_entity.pdbx_description
1 polymer ?
#
loop_
_entity_poly.entity_id
_entity_poly.type
_entity_poly.pdbx_seq_one_letter_code
_entity_poly.pdbx_strand_id
1 'polypeptide(L)'
;MSSQETFSITTLQRMCARSEYLDESDIHMNDKTVSWDGNIIYYKTKKPASTGNEFLIPIQVKGKEYNTLPDSDSISYPVDINDLKNYLKNGGVIFFVDAISKTEYSDKMYAK
;
A
#
# COMPACT_ATOMS: atom_id res chain seq x y z
N MET A 1 -8.78 -12.19 -6.14
CA MET A 1 -8.22 -11.40 -5.04
C MET A 1 -8.32 -12.24 -3.78
N SER A 2 -7.23 -12.34 -2.99
CA SER A 2 -7.32 -12.98 -1.68
C SER A 2 -8.05 -12.06 -0.70
N SER A 3 -8.75 -12.59 0.30
CA SER A 3 -9.42 -11.76 1.32
C SER A 3 -8.43 -10.83 2.04
N GLN A 4 -7.16 -11.24 2.14
CA GLN A 4 -6.08 -10.50 2.79
C GLN A 4 -5.68 -9.26 2.00
N GLU A 5 -5.59 -9.38 0.67
CA GLU A 5 -5.24 -8.29 -0.24
C GLU A 5 -6.31 -7.19 -0.22
N THR A 6 -7.59 -7.57 -0.27
CA THR A 6 -8.70 -6.61 -0.14
C THR A 6 -8.66 -5.86 1.19
N PHE A 7 -8.42 -6.59 2.29
CA PHE A 7 -8.30 -5.99 3.62
C PHE A 7 -7.14 -4.98 3.66
N SER A 8 -5.97 -5.38 3.19
CA SER A 8 -4.76 -4.55 3.21
C SER A 8 -4.91 -3.26 2.40
N ILE A 9 -5.50 -3.37 1.19
CA ILE A 9 -5.80 -2.20 0.35
C ILE A 9 -6.79 -1.28 1.07
N THR A 10 -7.86 -1.83 1.66
CA THR A 10 -8.85 -1.05 2.41
C THR A 10 -8.21 -0.32 3.60
N THR A 11 -7.30 -0.99 4.32
CA THR A 11 -6.54 -0.40 5.42
C THR A 11 -5.72 0.79 4.95
N LEU A 12 -4.95 0.64 3.86
CA LEU A 12 -4.15 1.73 3.29
C LEU A 12 -5.03 2.89 2.81
N GLN A 13 -6.12 2.61 2.11
CA GLN A 13 -7.07 3.64 1.67
C GLN A 13 -7.63 4.44 2.87
N ARG A 14 -7.99 3.76 3.98
CA ARG A 14 -8.42 4.43 5.22
C ARG A 14 -7.33 5.31 5.83
N MET A 15 -6.07 4.87 5.79
CA MET A 15 -4.94 5.69 6.27
C MET A 15 -4.77 6.95 5.43
N CYS A 16 -4.84 6.83 4.10
CA CYS A 16 -4.80 7.97 3.18
C CYS A 16 -5.97 8.93 3.40
N ALA A 17 -7.20 8.41 3.51
CA ALA A 17 -8.42 9.21 3.70
C ALA A 17 -8.40 10.05 5.00
N ARG A 18 -7.61 9.66 6.01
CA ARG A 18 -7.41 10.42 7.25
C ARG A 18 -6.44 11.60 7.10
N SER A 19 -5.70 11.67 6.00
CA SER A 19 -4.75 12.74 5.71
C SER A 19 -5.39 13.84 4.88
N GLU A 20 -5.10 15.09 5.24
CA GLU A 20 -5.46 16.26 4.42
C GLU A 20 -4.62 16.37 3.13
N TYR A 21 -3.62 15.50 2.93
CA TYR A 21 -2.64 15.60 1.84
C TYR A 21 -2.54 14.35 0.95
N LEU A 22 -3.14 13.21 1.34
CA LEU A 22 -2.99 11.93 0.62
C LEU A 22 -4.33 11.44 0.07
N ASP A 23 -4.44 11.23 -1.24
CA ASP A 23 -5.60 10.64 -1.91
C ASP A 23 -5.45 9.16 -2.19
N GLU A 24 -6.55 8.46 -1.99
CA GLU A 24 -6.71 7.04 -2.21
C GLU A 24 -7.42 6.68 -3.52
N SER A 25 -7.90 7.67 -4.28
CA SER A 25 -8.75 7.44 -5.47
C SER A 25 -8.10 6.66 -6.61
N ASP A 26 -6.76 6.66 -6.70
CA ASP A 26 -5.98 5.91 -7.69
C ASP A 26 -5.37 4.62 -7.11
N ILE A 27 -5.85 4.18 -5.94
CA ILE A 27 -5.51 2.87 -5.36
C ILE A 27 -6.58 1.87 -5.80
N HIS A 28 -6.19 0.92 -6.63
CA HIS A 28 -7.12 0.00 -7.28
C HIS A 28 -7.12 -1.36 -6.59
N MET A 29 -8.31 -1.93 -6.47
CA MET A 29 -8.46 -3.35 -6.20
C MET A 29 -8.51 -4.09 -7.54
N ASN A 30 -7.84 -5.24 -7.63
CA ASN A 30 -8.08 -6.24 -8.67
C ASN A 30 -7.59 -5.88 -10.09
N ASP A 31 -6.63 -4.96 -10.23
CA ASP A 31 -5.99 -4.71 -11.53
C ASP A 31 -4.93 -5.79 -11.81
N LYS A 32 -5.27 -6.76 -12.66
CA LYS A 32 -4.38 -7.86 -13.06
C LYS A 32 -3.42 -7.48 -14.19
N THR A 33 -3.50 -6.24 -14.68
CA THR A 33 -2.81 -5.80 -15.90
C THR A 33 -1.45 -5.19 -15.63
N VAL A 34 -1.18 -4.76 -14.39
CA VAL A 34 0.06 -4.10 -13.95
C VAL A 34 0.64 -4.78 -12.71
N SER A 35 1.95 -4.62 -12.46
CA SER A 35 2.61 -5.21 -11.27
C SER A 35 2.26 -4.50 -9.95
N TRP A 36 1.70 -3.29 -10.03
CA TRP A 36 1.49 -2.36 -8.92
C TRP A 36 -0.01 -2.16 -8.66
N ASP A 37 -0.37 -1.83 -7.42
CA ASP A 37 -1.77 -1.73 -6.98
C ASP A 37 -2.36 -0.32 -7.18
N GLY A 38 -1.59 0.59 -7.79
CA GLY A 38 -2.00 1.96 -8.11
C GLY A 38 -1.03 3.00 -7.57
N ASN A 39 -1.53 4.22 -7.34
CA ASN A 39 -0.74 5.32 -6.77
C ASN A 39 -1.44 5.95 -5.57
N ILE A 40 -0.65 6.36 -4.58
CA ILE A 40 -1.08 7.38 -3.62
C ILE A 40 -0.87 8.74 -4.27
N ILE A 41 -1.92 9.55 -4.31
CA ILE A 41 -1.82 10.93 -4.82
C ILE A 41 -1.44 11.83 -3.64
N TYR A 42 -0.27 12.45 -3.69
CA TYR A 42 0.17 13.39 -2.67
C TYR A 42 0.00 14.83 -3.16
N TYR A 43 -0.69 15.67 -2.38
CA TYR A 43 -0.82 17.09 -2.63
C TYR A 43 0.16 17.88 -1.75
N LYS A 44 0.93 18.80 -2.36
CA LYS A 44 1.83 19.70 -1.60
C LYS A 44 1.09 20.64 -0.64
N THR A 45 -0.19 20.86 -0.89
CA THR A 45 -1.10 21.68 -0.07
C THR A 45 -2.32 20.85 0.30
N LYS A 46 -3.11 21.29 1.29
CA LYS A 46 -4.31 20.56 1.71
C LYS A 46 -5.29 20.34 0.55
N LYS A 47 -5.98 19.19 0.57
CA LYS A 47 -7.05 18.82 -0.35
C LYS A 47 -8.29 19.74 -0.24
N PRO A 48 -9.06 19.93 -1.33
CA PRO A 48 -8.69 19.65 -2.72
C PRO A 48 -7.85 20.82 -3.24
N ALA A 49 -6.55 20.59 -3.45
CA ALA A 49 -5.70 21.58 -4.08
C ALA A 49 -6.05 21.65 -5.57
N SER A 50 -6.03 22.84 -6.17
CA SER A 50 -6.21 23.01 -7.62
C SER A 50 -5.27 22.07 -8.38
N THR A 51 -5.83 21.33 -9.34
CA THR A 51 -5.15 20.37 -10.21
C THR A 51 -3.82 20.90 -10.75
N GLY A 52 -2.77 20.07 -10.74
CA GLY A 52 -1.47 20.34 -11.36
C GLY A 52 -0.24 20.40 -10.43
N ASN A 53 -0.38 20.10 -9.13
CA ASN A 53 0.73 20.08 -8.16
C ASN A 53 0.82 18.77 -7.35
N GLU A 54 0.03 17.78 -7.74
CA GLU A 54 0.03 16.44 -7.17
C GLU A 54 1.21 15.60 -7.64
N PHE A 55 1.64 14.69 -6.78
CA PHE A 55 2.58 13.63 -7.13
C PHE A 55 1.88 12.29 -7.06
N LEU A 56 2.11 11.46 -8.07
CA LEU A 56 1.71 10.07 -8.05
C LEU A 56 2.85 9.26 -7.46
N ILE A 57 2.60 8.65 -6.31
CA ILE A 57 3.54 7.77 -5.65
C ILE A 57 3.09 6.35 -5.93
N PRO A 58 3.78 5.59 -6.81
CA PRO A 58 3.39 4.23 -7.10
C PRO A 58 3.52 3.38 -5.83
N ILE A 59 2.54 2.49 -5.62
CA ILE A 59 2.50 1.60 -4.47
C ILE A 59 2.28 0.14 -4.84
N GLN A 60 2.75 -0.74 -3.98
CA GLN A 60 2.41 -2.16 -4.00
C GLN A 60 2.03 -2.59 -2.58
N VAL A 61 0.91 -3.30 -2.43
CA VAL A 61 0.32 -3.67 -1.14
C VAL A 61 0.25 -5.19 -1.04
N LYS A 62 0.78 -5.75 0.04
CA LYS A 62 0.70 -7.18 0.34
C LYS A 62 0.12 -7.40 1.73
N GLY A 63 -0.79 -8.35 1.85
CA GLY A 63 -1.33 -8.81 3.13
C GLY A 63 -0.67 -10.10 3.58
N LYS A 64 -0.39 -10.23 4.88
CA LYS A 64 0.02 -11.50 5.49
C LYS A 64 -0.60 -11.65 6.85
N GLU A 65 -1.25 -12.78 7.05
CA GLU A 65 -1.84 -13.14 8.34
C GLU A 65 -0.80 -13.67 9.33
N TYR A 66 -0.96 -13.30 10.60
CA TYR A 66 -0.15 -13.73 11.72
C TYR A 66 -1.05 -14.19 12.89
N ASN A 67 -0.60 -15.19 13.65
CA ASN A 67 -1.26 -15.56 14.90
C ASN A 67 -1.00 -14.53 16.00
N THR A 68 0.17 -13.89 15.96
CA THR A 68 0.57 -12.80 16.85
C THR A 68 1.31 -11.79 15.99
N LEU A 69 0.91 -10.52 16.07
CA LEU A 69 1.50 -9.47 15.25
C LEU A 69 3.00 -9.31 15.58
N PRO A 70 3.84 -8.96 14.59
CA PRO A 70 5.24 -8.67 14.86
C PRO A 70 5.39 -7.43 15.75
N ASP A 71 6.10 -7.59 16.86
CA ASP A 71 6.39 -6.50 17.80
C ASP A 71 7.49 -5.54 17.27
N SER A 72 8.23 -5.93 16.23
CA SER A 72 9.29 -5.12 15.63
C SER A 72 8.76 -3.93 14.83
N ASP A 73 9.56 -2.87 14.71
CA ASP A 73 9.24 -1.69 13.87
C ASP A 73 9.45 -1.95 12.37
N SER A 74 10.05 -3.07 12.01
CA SER A 74 10.26 -3.49 10.62
C SER A 74 9.86 -4.94 10.41
N ILE A 75 9.62 -5.30 9.15
CA ILE A 75 9.20 -6.64 8.75
C ILE A 75 10.03 -7.13 7.55
N SER A 76 10.20 -8.44 7.41
CA SER A 76 10.72 -9.04 6.17
C SER A 76 9.59 -9.75 5.43
N TYR A 77 9.53 -9.54 4.12
CA TYR A 77 8.51 -10.11 3.26
C TYR A 77 9.18 -10.67 1.99
N PRO A 78 8.89 -11.93 1.62
CA PRO A 78 9.46 -12.53 0.42
C PRO A 78 8.82 -11.92 -0.82
N VAL A 79 9.63 -11.56 -1.80
CA VAL A 79 9.19 -10.93 -3.06
C VAL A 79 9.68 -11.76 -4.24
N ASP A 80 8.87 -11.89 -5.28
CA ASP A 80 9.25 -12.59 -6.51
C ASP A 80 10.37 -11.84 -7.25
N ILE A 81 11.28 -12.58 -7.88
CA ILE A 81 12.40 -11.97 -8.62
C ILE A 81 11.90 -11.11 -9.78
N ASN A 82 10.78 -11.46 -10.42
CA ASN A 82 10.20 -10.66 -11.49
C ASN A 82 9.62 -9.34 -10.96
N ASP A 83 9.02 -9.35 -9.78
CA ASP A 83 8.56 -8.13 -9.11
C ASP A 83 9.75 -7.21 -8.78
N LEU A 84 10.88 -7.77 -8.31
CA LEU A 84 12.10 -7.01 -8.07
C LEU A 84 12.71 -6.43 -9.36
N LYS A 85 12.67 -7.18 -10.48
CA LYS A 85 13.09 -6.66 -11.79
C LYS A 85 12.19 -5.52 -12.25
N ASN A 86 10.88 -5.64 -12.05
CA ASN A 86 9.92 -4.61 -12.40
C ASN A 86 10.10 -3.37 -11.51
N TYR A 87 10.38 -3.56 -10.22
CA TYR A 87 10.72 -2.49 -9.27
C TYR A 87 11.89 -1.66 -9.81
N LEU A 88 13.00 -2.33 -10.15
CA LEU A 88 14.19 -1.67 -10.68
C LEU A 88 13.92 -0.96 -12.02
N LYS A 89 13.18 -1.61 -12.91
CA LYS A 89 12.84 -1.07 -14.24
C LYS A 89 11.98 0.19 -14.17
N ASN A 90 11.07 0.26 -13.19
CA ASN A 90 10.09 1.35 -13.07
C ASN A 90 10.53 2.48 -12.12
N GLY A 91 11.78 2.45 -11.63
CA GLY A 91 12.32 3.49 -10.73
C GLY A 91 11.89 3.34 -9.27
N GLY A 92 11.38 2.17 -8.89
CA GLY A 92 10.91 1.87 -7.54
C GLY A 92 9.41 2.11 -7.34
N VAL A 93 8.94 1.66 -6.18
CA VAL A 93 7.56 1.72 -5.70
C VAL A 93 7.61 1.68 -4.17
N ILE A 94 6.68 2.32 -3.46
CA ILE A 94 6.60 2.09 -2.00
C ILE A 94 5.91 0.75 -1.77
N PHE A 95 6.58 -0.12 -1.00
CA PHE A 95 6.07 -1.45 -0.72
C PHE A 95 5.44 -1.51 0.67
N PHE A 96 4.12 -1.68 0.70
CA PHE A 96 3.33 -1.83 1.92
C PHE A 96 3.10 -3.30 2.25
N VAL A 97 3.35 -3.67 3.50
CA VAL A 97 3.04 -4.99 4.03
C VAL A 97 2.11 -4.83 5.22
N ASP A 98 0.89 -5.33 5.08
CA ASP A 98 -0.07 -5.38 6.17
C ASP A 98 0.06 -6.71 6.93
N ALA A 99 0.47 -6.62 8.20
CA ALA A 99 0.43 -7.75 9.11
C ALA A 99 -0.94 -7.81 9.78
N ILE A 100 -1.73 -8.82 9.42
CA ILE A 100 -3.14 -8.96 9.85
C ILE A 100 -3.20 -10.00 10.95
N SER A 101 -3.78 -9.68 12.11
CA SER A 101 -3.98 -10.66 13.16
C SER A 101 -5.12 -11.61 12.81
N LYS A 102 -4.92 -12.91 12.99
CA LYS A 102 -5.97 -13.93 12.78
C LYS A 102 -6.97 -13.99 13.93
N THR A 103 -6.51 -13.67 15.14
CA THR A 103 -7.24 -13.88 16.38
C THR A 103 -7.73 -12.58 16.98
N GLU A 104 -7.04 -11.48 16.68
CA GLU A 104 -7.42 -10.14 17.12
C GLU A 104 -7.92 -9.35 15.91
N TYR A 105 -8.89 -8.46 16.11
CA TYR A 105 -9.36 -7.56 15.06
C TYR A 105 -8.42 -6.36 14.89
N SER A 106 -7.13 -6.65 14.74
CA SER A 106 -6.04 -5.67 14.69
C SER A 106 -5.07 -5.98 13.55
N ASP A 107 -4.39 -4.94 13.08
CA ASP A 107 -3.44 -5.00 11.99
C ASP A 107 -2.30 -3.99 12.21
N LYS A 108 -1.18 -4.20 11.53
CA LYS A 108 -0.02 -3.32 11.56
C LYS A 108 0.59 -3.22 10.16
N MET A 109 0.51 -2.02 9.59
CA MET A 109 1.05 -1.70 8.27
C MET A 109 2.52 -1.28 8.35
N TYR A 110 3.35 -1.86 7.50
CA TYR A 110 4.76 -1.51 7.33
C TYR A 110 4.98 -0.94 5.93
N ALA A 111 5.80 0.11 5.82
CA ALA A 111 6.21 0.70 4.54
C ALA A 111 7.71 0.50 4.31
N LYS A 112 8.10 0.23 3.06
CA LYS A 112 9.50 0.10 2.62
C LYS A 112 9.75 0.86 1.33
#